data_AF-A0A7J9WPE9-F1
#
_entry.id   AF-A0A7J9WPE9-F1
#
_cell.length_a   1.000
_cell.length_b   1.000
_cell.length_c   1.000
_cell.angle_alpha   90.00
_cell.angle_beta   90.00
_cell.angle_gamma   90.00
#
_symmetry.space_group_name_H-M   'P 1'
#
loop_
_entity.id
_entity.type
_entity.pdbx_description
1 polymer ?
#
loop_
_entity_poly.entity_id
_entity_poly.type
_entity_poly.pdbx_seq_one_letter_code
_entity_poly.pdbx_strand_id
1 'polypeptide(L)'
;MSRPDSSQAAAVEQADLPAQCAALAARLRADIGTVLAQDSALAVPDRAIQDLMAMAAKLYVAKREAGGEFPPFEGPELTATEVMVTTTSMLKAANLEVFELTMWNGFGTI
;
A
#
# COMPACT_ATOMS: atom_id res chain seq x y z
N MET A 1 30.15 43.60 -7.65
CA MET A 1 30.19 42.18 -7.26
C MET A 1 28.85 41.84 -6.63
N SER A 2 27.86 41.47 -7.46
CA SER A 2 26.53 41.05 -6.98
C SER A 2 26.62 39.64 -6.43
N ARG A 3 26.23 39.46 -5.17
CA ARG A 3 26.03 38.16 -4.53
C ARG A 3 24.97 37.42 -5.36
N PRO A 4 25.19 36.17 -5.81
CA PRO A 4 24.11 35.38 -6.38
C PRO A 4 23.05 35.15 -5.29
N ASP A 5 21.79 35.31 -5.69
CA ASP A 5 20.60 35.15 -4.86
C ASP A 5 20.60 33.81 -4.12
N SER A 6 20.83 33.87 -2.80
CA SER A 6 20.53 32.79 -1.85
C SER A 6 19.05 32.37 -1.87
N SER A 7 18.20 33.11 -2.59
CA SER A 7 16.78 32.81 -2.80
C SER A 7 16.51 31.74 -3.87
N GLN A 8 17.46 31.44 -4.76
CA GLN A 8 17.22 30.50 -5.87
C GLN A 8 17.52 29.04 -5.49
N ALA A 9 18.27 28.80 -4.40
CA ALA A 9 18.58 27.45 -3.90
C ALA A 9 17.51 26.91 -2.92
N ALA A 10 16.63 27.76 -2.39
CA ALA A 10 15.54 27.36 -1.49
C ALA A 10 14.26 26.95 -2.24
N ALA A 11 14.25 27.09 -3.58
CA ALA A 11 13.16 26.72 -4.47
C ALA A 11 13.35 25.32 -5.07
N VAL A 12 13.99 24.40 -4.33
CA VAL A 12 13.66 22.98 -4.49
C VAL A 12 12.26 22.83 -3.89
N GLU A 13 11.28 23.19 -4.72
CA GLU A 13 9.92 22.67 -4.78
C GLU A 13 9.68 21.65 -3.66
N GLN A 14 9.06 22.10 -2.56
CA GLN A 14 8.47 21.20 -1.57
C GLN A 14 7.37 20.44 -2.31
N ALA A 15 7.79 19.40 -3.02
CA ALA A 15 6.93 18.66 -3.89
C ALA A 15 5.80 18.07 -3.03
N ASP A 16 4.57 18.15 -3.53
CA ASP A 16 3.39 17.63 -2.87
C ASP A 16 3.58 16.11 -2.65
N LEU A 17 3.95 15.73 -1.42
CA LEU A 17 4.27 14.36 -1.05
C LEU A 17 3.12 13.39 -1.37
N PRO A 18 1.85 13.71 -1.05
CA PRO A 18 0.68 12.98 -1.54
C PRO A 18 0.68 12.72 -3.05
N ALA A 19 0.89 13.75 -3.88
CA ALA A 19 0.91 13.59 -5.33
C ALA A 19 2.06 12.70 -5.82
N GLN A 20 3.24 12.84 -5.21
CA GLN A 20 4.38 11.97 -5.50
C GLN A 20 4.12 10.52 -5.12
N CYS A 21 3.52 10.28 -3.94
CA CYS A 21 3.12 8.94 -3.51
C CYS A 21 2.15 8.31 -4.51
N ALA A 22 1.16 9.05 -5.00
CA ALA A 22 0.22 8.57 -6.01
C ALA A 22 0.93 8.22 -7.33
N ALA A 23 1.86 9.07 -7.79
CA ALA A 23 2.63 8.83 -9.00
C ALA A 23 3.55 7.61 -8.88
N LEU A 24 4.23 7.44 -7.72
CA LEU A 24 5.05 6.27 -7.42
C LEU A 24 4.22 4.98 -7.37
N ALA A 25 3.05 5.01 -6.75
CA ALA A 25 2.14 3.86 -6.71
C ALA A 25 1.67 3.46 -8.12
N ALA A 26 1.36 4.43 -8.98
CA ALA A 26 0.99 4.17 -10.38
C ALA A 26 2.14 3.56 -11.19
N ARG A 27 3.38 4.06 -10.99
CA ARG A 27 4.59 3.48 -11.62
C ARG A 27 4.81 2.05 -11.16
N LEU A 28 4.81 1.82 -9.86
CA LEU A 28 5.03 0.51 -9.27
C LEU A 28 3.98 -0.51 -9.72
N ARG A 29 2.71 -0.10 -9.85
CA ARG A 29 1.63 -0.95 -10.40
C ARG A 29 1.97 -1.44 -11.81
N ALA A 30 2.49 -0.56 -12.68
CA ALA A 30 2.87 -0.93 -14.04
C ALA A 30 4.08 -1.89 -14.06
N ASP A 31 5.06 -1.64 -13.20
CA ASP A 31 6.26 -2.47 -13.10
C ASP A 31 5.91 -3.88 -12.56
N ILE A 32 5.08 -3.97 -11.52
CA ILE A 32 4.57 -5.25 -10.99
C ILE A 32 3.75 -5.99 -12.04
N GLY A 33 2.90 -5.29 -12.80
CA GLY A 33 2.15 -5.91 -13.90
C GLY A 33 3.06 -6.57 -14.94
N THR A 34 4.20 -5.94 -15.22
CA THR A 34 5.23 -6.51 -16.12
C THR A 34 5.91 -7.73 -15.49
N VAL A 35 6.28 -7.65 -14.21
CA VAL A 35 6.89 -8.77 -13.46
C VAL A 35 5.99 -10.00 -13.48
N LEU A 36 4.69 -9.81 -13.22
CA LEU A 36 3.70 -10.89 -13.20
C LEU A 36 3.47 -11.48 -14.60
N ALA A 37 3.36 -10.63 -15.63
CA ALA A 37 3.22 -11.08 -17.02
C ALA A 37 4.43 -11.88 -17.54
N GLN A 38 5.60 -11.72 -16.90
CA GLN A 38 6.84 -12.43 -17.22
C GLN A 38 7.10 -13.64 -16.30
N ASP A 39 6.16 -14.02 -15.44
CA ASP A 39 6.31 -15.09 -14.44
C ASP A 39 7.57 -14.91 -13.54
N SER A 40 7.97 -13.67 -13.32
CA SER A 40 9.23 -13.31 -12.64
C SER A 40 9.04 -12.94 -11.17
N ALA A 41 7.90 -13.30 -10.57
CA ALA A 41 7.55 -12.96 -9.19
C ALA A 41 8.62 -13.41 -8.17
N LEU A 42 9.24 -14.57 -8.39
CA LEU A 42 10.30 -15.11 -7.53
C LEU A 42 11.60 -14.27 -7.54
N ALA A 43 11.78 -13.39 -8.53
CA ALA A 43 12.93 -12.49 -8.59
C ALA A 43 12.74 -11.24 -7.72
N VAL A 44 11.51 -10.94 -7.29
CA VAL A 44 11.23 -9.83 -6.38
C VAL A 44 11.61 -10.25 -4.96
N PRO A 45 12.47 -9.50 -4.25
CA PRO A 45 12.82 -9.84 -2.88
C PRO A 45 11.60 -9.84 -1.96
N ASP A 46 11.44 -10.90 -1.14
CA ASP A 46 10.34 -11.03 -0.17
C ASP A 46 10.19 -9.78 0.70
N ARG A 47 11.32 -9.19 1.11
CA ARG A 47 11.32 -7.98 1.95
C ARG A 47 10.63 -6.79 1.28
N ALA A 48 10.80 -6.63 -0.03
CA ALA A 48 10.15 -5.56 -0.77
C ALA A 48 8.61 -5.75 -0.75
N ILE A 49 8.14 -6.99 -0.94
CA ILE A 49 6.71 -7.32 -0.88
C ILE A 49 6.16 -7.08 0.53
N GLN A 50 6.89 -7.49 1.56
CA GLN A 50 6.51 -7.26 2.97
C GLN A 50 6.40 -5.77 3.30
N ASP A 51 7.37 -4.96 2.88
CA ASP A 51 7.36 -3.52 3.12
C ASP A 51 6.19 -2.85 2.39
N LEU A 52 5.90 -3.25 1.14
CA LEU A 52 4.74 -2.75 0.39
C LEU A 52 3.42 -3.06 1.08
N MET A 53 3.21 -4.30 1.53
CA MET A 53 2.00 -4.68 2.27
C MET A 53 1.85 -3.85 3.55
N ALA A 54 2.93 -3.69 4.32
CA ALA A 54 2.91 -2.95 5.57
C ALA A 54 2.62 -1.46 5.36
N MET A 55 3.24 -0.83 4.36
CA MET A 55 3.01 0.58 4.04
C MET A 55 1.58 0.83 3.54
N ALA A 56 1.08 -0.01 2.64
CA ALA A 56 -0.27 0.10 2.11
C ALA A 56 -1.34 -0.07 3.21
N ALA A 57 -1.18 -1.07 4.08
CA ALA A 57 -2.08 -1.28 5.20
C ALA A 57 -2.11 -0.08 6.17
N LYS A 58 -0.94 0.45 6.55
CA LYS A 58 -0.83 1.63 7.41
C LYS A 58 -1.50 2.86 6.80
N LEU A 59 -1.26 3.12 5.51
CA LEU A 59 -1.87 4.26 4.81
C LEU A 59 -3.40 4.11 4.70
N TYR A 60 -3.86 2.89 4.39
CA TYR A 60 -5.29 2.57 4.32
C TYR A 60 -5.98 2.83 5.67
N VAL A 61 -5.46 2.27 6.76
CA VAL A 61 -6.00 2.47 8.11
C VAL A 61 -6.00 3.95 8.50
N ALA A 62 -4.88 4.66 8.28
CA ALA A 62 -4.81 6.10 8.59
C ALA A 62 -5.88 6.91 7.85
N LYS A 63 -6.15 6.59 6.57
CA LYS A 63 -7.19 7.28 5.80
C LYS A 63 -8.61 6.90 6.25
N ARG A 64 -8.84 5.64 6.67
CA ARG A 64 -10.12 5.19 7.26
C ARG A 64 -10.40 5.89 8.59
N GLU A 65 -9.40 6.00 9.45
CA GLU A 65 -9.49 6.70 10.75
C GLU A 65 -9.75 8.20 10.56
N ALA A 66 -9.25 8.79 9.48
CA ALA A 66 -9.54 10.17 9.08
C ALA A 66 -10.94 10.38 8.48
N GLY A 67 -11.80 9.35 8.46
CA GLY A 67 -13.17 9.41 7.92
C GLY A 67 -13.29 9.08 6.42
N GLY A 68 -12.23 8.57 5.79
CA GLY A 68 -12.30 8.12 4.41
C GLY A 68 -13.17 6.88 4.25
N GLU A 69 -14.15 6.95 3.34
CA GLU A 69 -15.02 5.81 2.98
C GLU A 69 -14.68 5.31 1.58
N PHE A 70 -13.81 4.31 1.51
CA PHE A 70 -13.44 3.65 0.26
C PHE A 70 -13.02 2.19 0.57
N PRO A 71 -13.30 1.24 -0.34
CA PRO A 71 -12.87 -0.14 -0.16
C PRO A 71 -11.34 -0.28 -0.32
N PRO A 72 -10.73 -1.38 0.17
CA PRO A 72 -9.30 -1.63 -0.01
C PRO A 72 -8.86 -1.78 -1.48
N PHE A 73 -9.76 -2.22 -2.37
CA PHE A 73 -9.55 -2.39 -3.81
C PHE A 73 -10.90 -2.29 -4.55
N GLU A 74 -10.88 -2.05 -5.86
CA GLU A 74 -12.07 -1.93 -6.70
C GLU A 74 -12.07 -2.95 -7.85
N GLY A 75 -13.26 -3.44 -8.24
CA GLY A 75 -13.40 -4.36 -9.39
C GLY A 75 -12.68 -5.71 -9.20
N PRO A 76 -12.30 -6.39 -10.30
CA PRO A 76 -11.68 -7.71 -10.27
C PRO A 76 -10.15 -7.66 -10.05
N GLU A 77 -9.63 -6.65 -9.33
CA GLU A 77 -8.19 -6.48 -9.08
C GLU A 77 -7.58 -7.65 -8.30
N LEU A 78 -8.37 -8.33 -7.46
CA LEU A 78 -7.99 -9.55 -6.75
C LEU A 78 -9.08 -10.62 -6.89
N THR A 79 -8.65 -11.86 -7.11
CA THR A 79 -9.50 -13.05 -7.02
C THR A 79 -9.81 -13.39 -5.56
N ALA A 80 -10.89 -14.15 -5.34
CA ALA A 80 -11.27 -14.62 -4.00
C ALA A 80 -10.12 -15.40 -3.33
N THR A 81 -9.38 -16.22 -4.10
CA THR A 81 -8.23 -16.97 -3.58
C THR A 81 -7.10 -16.06 -3.11
N GLU A 82 -6.76 -15.03 -3.89
CA GLU A 82 -5.71 -14.08 -3.50
C GLU A 82 -6.08 -13.32 -2.22
N VAL A 83 -7.35 -12.92 -2.08
CA VAL A 83 -7.86 -12.29 -0.85
C VAL A 83 -7.72 -13.25 0.34
N MET A 84 -8.18 -14.50 0.19
CA MET A 84 -8.16 -15.48 1.27
C MET A 84 -6.73 -15.84 1.71
N VAL A 85 -5.82 -16.07 0.76
CA VAL A 85 -4.42 -16.39 1.03
C VAL A 85 -3.72 -15.22 1.71
N THR A 86 -3.87 -14.01 1.17
CA THR A 86 -3.22 -12.81 1.71
C THR A 86 -3.70 -12.52 3.12
N THR A 87 -5.03 -12.49 3.33
CA THR A 87 -5.62 -12.19 4.64
C THR A 87 -5.21 -13.22 5.69
N THR A 88 -5.25 -14.51 5.35
CA THR A 88 -4.85 -15.58 6.29
C THR A 88 -3.37 -15.47 6.66
N SER A 89 -2.51 -15.13 5.70
CA SER A 89 -1.08 -14.90 5.95
C SER A 89 -0.83 -13.66 6.82
N MET A 90 -1.59 -12.58 6.62
CA MET A 90 -1.50 -11.38 7.47
C MET A 90 -1.90 -11.68 8.92
N LEU A 91 -2.97 -12.46 9.13
CA LEU A 91 -3.40 -12.87 10.45
C LEU A 91 -2.33 -13.68 11.17
N LYS A 92 -1.77 -14.69 10.48
CA LYS A 92 -0.66 -15.48 11.02
C LYS A 92 0.56 -14.62 11.36
N ALA A 93 0.93 -13.68 10.50
CA ALA A 93 2.06 -12.79 10.73
C ALA A 93 1.85 -11.85 11.93
N ALA A 94 0.61 -11.47 12.22
CA ALA A 94 0.23 -10.68 13.39
C ALA A 94 -0.05 -11.53 14.64
N ASN A 95 0.10 -12.86 14.56
CA ASN A 95 -0.30 -13.81 15.60
C ASN A 95 -1.77 -13.61 16.03
N LEU A 96 -2.64 -13.45 15.03
CA LEU A 96 -4.08 -13.32 15.18
C LEU A 96 -4.81 -14.54 14.62
N GLU A 97 -5.86 -14.93 15.30
CA GLU A 97 -6.79 -15.96 14.86
C GLU A 97 -8.04 -15.36 14.23
N VAL A 98 -8.69 -16.08 13.31
CA VAL A 98 -9.88 -15.57 12.59
C VAL A 98 -11.03 -15.22 13.55
N PHE A 99 -11.16 -15.95 14.67
CA PHE A 99 -12.20 -15.65 15.65
C PHE A 99 -11.98 -14.31 16.36
N GLU A 100 -10.72 -13.85 16.50
CA GLU A 100 -10.41 -12.57 17.13
C GLU A 100 -10.87 -11.40 16.25
N LEU A 101 -10.76 -11.53 14.92
CA LEU A 101 -11.33 -10.57 13.98
C LEU A 101 -12.86 -10.48 14.12
N THR A 102 -13.53 -11.62 14.19
CA THR A 102 -15.00 -11.65 14.34
C THR A 102 -15.43 -11.02 15.66
N MET A 103 -14.68 -11.24 16.74
CA MET A 103 -14.93 -10.60 18.03
C MET A 103 -14.74 -9.08 17.94
N TRP A 104 -13.72 -8.61 17.23
CA TRP A 104 -13.44 -7.18 17.06
C TRP A 104 -14.52 -6.45 16.24
N ASN A 105 -14.97 -7.03 15.13
CA ASN A 105 -15.98 -6.42 14.26
C ASN A 105 -17.43 -6.58 14.78
N GLY A 106 -17.61 -7.33 15.86
CA GLY A 106 -18.91 -7.84 16.26
C GLY A 106 -19.33 -9.03 15.38
N PHE A 107 -19.97 -10.03 16.00
CA PHE A 107 -20.51 -11.17 15.26
C PHE A 107 -21.55 -10.69 14.24
N GLY A 108 -21.34 -11.01 12.95
CA GLY A 108 -22.33 -10.78 11.88
C GLY A 108 -22.03 -9.63 10.91
N THR A 109 -20.89 -8.96 11.04
CA THR A 109 -20.55 -7.74 10.27
C THR A 109 -19.48 -7.91 9.18
N ILE A 110 -19.02 -9.15 8.93
CA ILE A 110 -18.11 -9.51 7.82
C ILE A 110 -18.90 -10.24 6.74
#